data_AF-A0A9X2FXZ6-F1
#
_entry.id   AF-A0A9X2FXZ6-F1
#
_cell.length_a   1.000
_cell.length_b   1.000
_cell.length_c   1.000
_cell.angle_alpha   90.00
_cell.angle_beta   90.00
_cell.angle_gamma   90.00
#
_symmetry.space_group_name_H-M   'P 1'
#
loop_
_entity.id
_entity.type
_entity.pdbx_description
1 polymer ?
#
loop_
_entity_poly.entity_id
_entity_poly.type
_entity_poly.pdbx_seq_one_letter_code
_entity_poly.pdbx_strand_id
1 'polypeptide(L)'
;MLPEWTSQQRAALQVMGIPVWEKKSAPAPVFYYRLGPLYLRGQNELPVSLPGWLDDLCLYLGQRPVAIKAPSKTPDLCFDYTESLNGSVPVETKKSLWQQLAHAKL
;
A
#
# COMPACT_ATOMS: atom_id res chain seq x y z
N MET A 1 4.56 0.68 -26.56
CA MET A 1 5.84 0.34 -25.91
C MET A 1 6.93 1.15 -26.59
N LEU A 2 7.77 1.88 -25.83
CA LEU A 2 8.98 2.47 -26.41
C LEU A 2 10.01 1.34 -26.58
N PRO A 3 10.78 1.31 -27.68
CA PRO A 3 11.78 0.28 -27.89
C PRO A 3 12.86 0.37 -26.82
N GLU A 4 13.11 -0.73 -26.10
CA GLU A 4 14.25 -0.84 -25.20
C GLU A 4 15.54 -1.03 -26.02
N TRP A 5 16.59 -0.30 -25.64
CA TRP A 5 17.89 -0.40 -26.30
C TRP A 5 18.49 -1.79 -26.08
N THR A 6 18.98 -2.41 -27.15
CA THR A 6 19.69 -3.69 -27.05
C THR A 6 21.07 -3.48 -26.42
N SER A 7 21.64 -4.55 -25.85
CA SER A 7 22.97 -4.50 -25.21
C SER A 7 24.07 -3.99 -26.14
N GLN A 8 24.01 -4.33 -27.44
CA GLN A 8 24.96 -3.82 -28.44
C GLN A 8 24.83 -2.32 -28.68
N GLN A 9 23.60 -1.79 -28.71
CA GLN A 9 23.38 -0.36 -28.92
C GLN A 9 23.84 0.45 -27.71
N ARG A 10 23.62 -0.05 -26.48
CA ARG A 10 24.16 0.58 -25.26
C ARG A 10 25.69 0.61 -25.26
N ALA A 11 26.33 -0.47 -25.67
CA ALA A 11 27.79 -0.53 -25.78
C ALA A 11 28.33 0.47 -26.82
N ALA A 12 27.68 0.60 -27.98
CA ALA A 12 28.06 1.58 -28.99
C ALA A 12 27.92 3.03 -28.49
N LEU A 13 26.83 3.35 -27.77
CA LEU A 13 26.64 4.68 -27.17
C LEU A 13 27.73 5.00 -26.13
N GLN A 14 28.13 4.03 -25.31
CA GLN A 14 29.24 4.19 -24.36
C GLN A 14 30.56 4.50 -25.08
N VAL A 15 30.88 3.78 -26.17
CA VAL A 15 32.08 4.02 -26.97
C VAL A 15 32.08 5.42 -27.59
N MET A 16 30.92 5.91 -28.01
CA MET A 16 30.75 7.26 -28.57
C MET A 16 30.67 8.38 -27.52
N GLY A 17 30.78 8.06 -26.23
CA GLY A 17 30.70 9.05 -25.15
C GLY A 17 29.30 9.67 -24.99
N ILE A 18 28.26 9.03 -25.51
CA ILE A 18 26.88 9.52 -25.40
C ILE A 18 26.28 9.02 -24.09
N PRO A 19 25.84 9.91 -23.17
CA PRO A 19 25.23 9.50 -21.92
C PRO A 19 23.87 8.82 -22.18
N VAL A 20 23.69 7.61 -21.64
CA VAL A 20 22.42 6.89 -21.68
C VAL A 20 21.55 7.40 -20.53
N TRP A 21 20.47 8.10 -20.87
CA TRP A 21 19.48 8.56 -19.91
C TRP A 21 18.55 7.40 -19.55
N GLU A 22 18.73 6.84 -18.36
CA GLU A 22 17.82 5.83 -17.82
C GLU A 22 16.60 6.49 -17.18
N LYS A 23 15.42 5.90 -17.35
CA LYS A 23 14.26 6.33 -16.58
C LYS A 23 14.54 6.04 -15.11
N LYS A 24 14.41 7.07 -14.27
CA LYS A 24 14.31 6.86 -12.82
C LYS A 24 13.15 5.89 -12.56
N SER A 25 13.47 4.70 -12.07
CA SER A 25 12.47 3.79 -11.53
C SER A 25 11.88 4.46 -10.29
N ALA A 26 10.61 4.86 -10.37
CA ALA A 26 9.88 5.30 -9.20
C ALA A 26 9.51 4.05 -8.38
N PRO A 27 9.67 4.08 -7.04
CA PRO A 27 9.17 3.00 -6.20
C PRO A 27 7.66 2.84 -6.41
N ALA A 28 7.17 1.60 -6.30
CA ALA A 28 5.75 1.31 -6.42
C ALA A 28 4.94 2.20 -5.45
N PRO A 29 3.80 2.76 -5.89
CA PRO A 29 3.00 3.63 -5.04
C PRO A 29 2.47 2.84 -3.85
N VAL A 30 2.57 3.45 -2.66
CA VAL A 30 1.99 2.90 -1.42
C VAL A 30 0.92 3.87 -0.95
N PHE A 31 -0.26 3.33 -0.69
CA PHE A 31 -1.42 4.09 -0.26
C PHE A 31 -1.62 3.92 1.24
N TYR A 32 -1.98 5.02 1.90
CA TYR A 32 -2.19 5.06 3.35
C TYR A 32 -3.57 5.62 3.64
N TYR A 33 -4.28 4.95 4.53
CA TYR A 33 -5.59 5.39 5.01
C TYR A 33 -5.64 5.33 6.53
N ARG A 34 -6.49 6.17 7.11
CA ARG A 34 -6.77 6.18 8.54
C ARG A 34 -8.23 5.83 8.80
N LEU A 35 -8.45 4.92 9.74
CA LEU A 35 -9.76 4.51 10.21
C LEU A 35 -9.75 4.54 11.75
N GLY A 36 -10.13 5.67 12.34
CA GLY A 36 -9.97 5.91 13.78
C GLY A 36 -8.50 5.80 14.23
N PRO A 37 -8.17 4.87 15.16
CA PRO A 37 -6.79 4.62 15.60
C PRO A 37 -6.02 3.69 14.65
N LEU A 38 -6.69 3.00 13.73
CA LEU A 38 -6.09 2.02 12.82
C LEU A 38 -5.52 2.72 11.59
N TYR A 39 -4.23 2.47 11.32
CA TYR A 39 -3.59 2.81 10.06
C TYR A 39 -3.70 1.64 9.09
N LEU A 40 -4.11 1.94 7.87
CA LEU A 40 -4.23 1.00 6.77
C LEU A 40 -3.18 1.34 5.73
N ARG A 41 -2.45 0.33 5.27
CA ARG A 41 -1.43 0.45 4.22
C ARG A 41 -1.70 -0.58 3.13
N GLY A 42 -1.51 -0.20 1.87
CA GLY A 42 -1.51 -1.17 0.79
C GLY A 42 -0.88 -0.67 -0.51
N GLN A 43 -0.71 -1.57 -1.46
CA GLN A 43 -0.15 -1.26 -2.79
C GLN A 43 -1.19 -0.72 -3.79
N ASN A 44 -2.47 -0.85 -3.46
CA ASN A 44 -3.59 -0.37 -4.28
C ASN A 44 -4.46 0.60 -3.48
N GLU A 45 -5.12 1.51 -4.19
CA GLU A 45 -6.15 2.37 -3.61
C GLU A 45 -7.32 1.53 -3.10
N LEU A 46 -7.97 1.99 -2.03
CA LEU A 46 -9.21 1.38 -1.58
C LEU A 46 -10.30 1.58 -2.65
N PRO A 47 -11.01 0.51 -3.04
CA PRO A 47 -12.12 0.62 -3.97
C PRO A 47 -13.27 1.42 -3.36
N VAL A 48 -14.12 2.00 -4.21
CA VAL A 48 -15.34 2.70 -3.79
C VAL A 48 -16.26 1.76 -3.01
N SER A 49 -16.40 0.52 -3.50
CA SER A 49 -17.08 -0.56 -2.80
C SER A 49 -16.07 -1.30 -1.91
N LEU A 50 -16.10 -1.01 -0.60
CA LEU A 50 -15.18 -1.63 0.35
C LEU A 50 -15.44 -3.14 0.48
N PRO A 51 -14.40 -3.95 0.72
CA PRO A 51 -14.55 -5.35 1.08
C PRO A 51 -15.39 -5.49 2.36
N GLY A 52 -16.20 -6.56 2.47
CA GLY A 52 -17.12 -6.74 3.59
C GLY A 52 -16.46 -6.65 4.97
N TRP A 53 -15.27 -7.23 5.14
CA TRP A 53 -14.53 -7.15 6.40
C TRP A 53 -14.14 -5.72 6.80
N LEU A 54 -13.87 -4.86 5.80
CA LEU A 54 -13.49 -3.47 6.02
C LEU A 54 -14.73 -2.62 6.27
N ASP A 55 -15.84 -2.91 5.61
CA ASP A 55 -17.13 -2.26 5.88
C ASP A 55 -17.60 -2.57 7.32
N ASP A 56 -17.46 -3.83 7.79
CA ASP A 56 -17.73 -4.22 9.18
C ASP A 56 -16.88 -3.41 10.18
N LEU A 57 -15.59 -3.19 9.88
CA LEU A 57 -14.72 -2.34 10.71
C LEU A 57 -15.15 -0.88 10.68
N CYS A 58 -15.60 -0.37 9.53
CA CYS A 58 -16.13 0.98 9.43
C CYS A 58 -17.38 1.16 10.29
N LEU A 59 -18.27 0.16 10.31
CA LEU A 59 -19.46 0.14 11.15
C LEU A 59 -19.09 0.11 12.63
N TYR A 60 -18.14 -0.74 13.02
CA TYR A 60 -17.69 -0.82 14.41
C TYR A 60 -17.05 0.48 14.90
N LEU A 61 -16.22 1.12 14.07
CA LEU A 61 -15.53 2.36 14.41
C LEU A 61 -16.38 3.62 14.15
N GLY A 62 -17.56 3.48 13.53
CA GLY A 62 -18.43 4.59 13.15
C GLY A 62 -17.79 5.59 12.18
N GLN A 63 -16.76 5.17 11.44
CA GLN A 63 -15.96 6.05 10.58
C GLN A 63 -15.66 5.38 9.23
N ARG A 64 -15.40 6.18 8.20
CA ARG A 64 -14.92 5.71 6.89
C ARG A 64 -13.40 5.88 6.79
N PRO A 65 -12.69 5.07 5.98
CA PRO A 65 -11.26 5.22 5.78
C PRO A 65 -10.96 6.54 5.07
N VAL A 66 -10.06 7.35 5.63
CA VAL A 66 -9.64 8.63 5.03
C VAL A 66 -8.23 8.49 4.50
N ALA A 67 -8.01 8.86 3.24
CA ALA A 67 -6.68 8.86 2.64
C ALA A 67 -5.76 9.87 3.36
N ILE A 68 -4.56 9.42 3.73
CA ILE A 68 -3.57 10.23 4.41
C ILE A 68 -2.21 10.12 3.71
N LYS A 69 -1.31 11.04 4.02
CA LYS A 69 0.10 10.92 3.62
C LYS A 69 0.78 9.82 4.42
N ALA A 70 1.89 9.32 3.90
CA ALA A 70 2.74 8.37 4.63
C ALA A 70 3.07 8.93 6.03
N PRO A 71 2.85 8.16 7.10
CA PRO A 71 3.09 8.62 8.45
C PRO A 71 4.60 8.83 8.67
N SER A 72 4.96 9.95 9.31
CA SER A 72 6.37 10.29 9.57
C SER A 72 7.02 9.42 10.65
N LYS A 73 6.21 8.71 11.45
CA LYS A 73 6.63 7.73 12.46
C LYS A 73 5.89 6.43 12.22
N THR A 74 6.51 5.29 12.55
CA THR A 74 5.85 3.98 12.52
C THR A 74 4.63 4.04 13.45
N PRO A 75 3.40 3.88 12.93
CA PRO A 75 2.21 3.89 13.76
C PRO A 75 2.14 2.61 14.59
N ASP A 76 1.66 2.72 15.83
CA ASP A 76 1.54 1.59 16.76
C ASP A 76 0.55 0.53 16.26
N LEU A 77 -0.48 0.96 15.53
CA LEU A 77 -1.52 0.10 14.98
C LEU A 77 -1.57 0.25 13.45
N CYS A 78 -0.89 -0.65 12.74
CA CYS A 78 -0.81 -0.64 11.28
C CYS A 78 -1.22 -2.00 10.71
N PHE A 79 -2.15 -1.98 9.75
CA PHE A 79 -2.62 -3.16 9.06
C PHE A 79 -2.31 -3.05 7.55
N ASP A 80 -1.59 -4.04 7.03
CA ASP A 80 -1.35 -4.17 5.60
C ASP A 80 -2.52 -4.94 4.96
N TYR A 81 -3.28 -4.25 4.11
CA TYR A 81 -4.45 -4.83 3.45
C TYR A 81 -4.14 -5.35 2.04
N THR A 82 -2.89 -5.30 1.57
CA THR A 82 -2.54 -5.60 0.18
C THR A 82 -3.08 -6.95 -0.30
N GLU A 83 -2.94 -8.00 0.52
CA GLU A 83 -3.44 -9.34 0.20
C GLU A 83 -4.94 -9.52 0.53
N SER A 84 -5.44 -8.72 1.47
CA SER A 84 -6.81 -8.84 2.00
C SER A 84 -7.85 -8.01 1.23
N LEU A 85 -7.42 -7.22 0.25
CA LEU A 85 -8.31 -6.36 -0.53
C LEU A 85 -9.25 -7.19 -1.44
N ASN A 86 -8.73 -8.26 -2.04
CA ASN A 86 -9.43 -9.07 -3.04
C ASN A 86 -10.07 -10.34 -2.46
N GLY A 87 -10.05 -10.51 -1.13
CA GLY A 87 -10.42 -11.77 -0.52
C GLY A 87 -10.74 -11.67 0.96
N SER A 88 -10.77 -12.85 1.59
CA SER A 88 -11.01 -12.97 3.02
C SER A 88 -9.71 -12.74 3.79
N VAL A 89 -9.80 -12.03 4.92
CA VAL A 89 -8.70 -11.91 5.87
C VAL A 89 -8.53 -13.27 6.58
N PRO A 90 -7.30 -13.83 6.67
CA PRO A 90 -7.06 -15.04 7.43
C PRO A 90 -7.54 -14.92 8.88
N VAL A 91 -8.06 -16.02 9.45
CA VAL A 91 -8.65 -16.02 10.80
C VAL A 91 -7.66 -15.54 11.86
N GLU A 92 -6.41 -15.99 11.79
CA GLU A 92 -5.35 -15.58 12.71
C GLU A 92 -5.06 -14.07 12.61
N THR A 93 -5.02 -13.54 11.39
CA THR A 93 -4.84 -12.12 11.13
C THR A 93 -6.00 -11.30 11.69
N LYS A 94 -7.24 -11.77 11.50
CA LYS A 94 -8.43 -11.11 12.06
C LYS A 94 -8.40 -11.11 13.59
N LYS A 95 -8.00 -12.22 14.22
CA LYS A 95 -7.88 -12.34 15.67
C LYS A 95 -6.81 -11.41 16.23
N SER A 96 -5.65 -11.35 15.59
CA SER A 96 -4.55 -10.46 15.98
C SER A 96 -4.98 -8.99 15.85
N LEU A 97 -5.58 -8.61 14.72
CA LEU A 97 -6.13 -7.27 14.52
C LEU A 97 -7.15 -6.92 15.62
N TRP A 98 -8.02 -7.87 15.98
CA TRP A 98 -9.01 -7.63 17.02
C TRP A 98 -8.38 -7.39 18.39
N GLN A 99 -7.36 -8.17 18.75
CA GLN A 99 -6.62 -7.97 19.99
C GLN A 99 -5.97 -6.59 20.03
N GLN A 100 -5.33 -6.19 18.92
CA GLN A 100 -4.69 -4.88 18.85
C GLN A 100 -5.70 -3.72 18.98
N LEU A 101 -6.86 -3.82 18.33
CA LEU A 101 -7.94 -2.84 18.46
C LEU A 101 -8.51 -2.79 19.88
N ALA A 102 -8.69 -3.94 20.55
CA ALA A 102 -9.14 -3.98 21.94
C ALA A 102 -8.14 -3.34 22.90
N HIS A 103 -6.83 -3.53 22.67
CA HIS A 103 -5.77 -2.91 23.46
C HIS A 103 -5.63 -1.40 23.20
N ALA A 104 -6.00 -0.93 22.01
CA ALA A 104 -5.89 0.46 21.62
C ALA A 104 -6.87 1.42 22.36
N LYS A 105 -7.76 0.90 23.22
CA LYS A 105 -8.83 1.65 23.93
C LYS A 105 -9.53 2.65 23.00
N LEU A 106 -10.48 2.14 22.22
CA LEU A 106 -11.45 2.95 21.48
C LEU A 106 -12.35 3.75 22.42
#